data_AF-A0AA51RTT7-F1
#
_entry.id   AF-A0AA51RTT7-F1
#
_cell.length_a   1.000
_cell.length_b   1.000
_cell.length_c   1.000
_cell.angle_alpha   90.00
_cell.angle_beta   90.00
_cell.angle_gamma   90.00
#
_symmetry.space_group_name_H-M   'P 1'
#
loop_
_entity.id
_entity.type
_entity.pdbx_description
1 polymer ?
#
loop_
_entity_poly.entity_id
_entity_poly.type
_entity_poly.pdbx_seq_one_letter_code
_entity_poly.pdbx_strand_id
1 'polypeptide(L)'
;MTSEPFALYSTTWWAYIGCGVVFLLLVWWKVRHWNYYFQTGLLSLIAAGAFAYTQVPEAETMAPATIAFILELENEGSEGEIAMLTHLAVVWLILYSLLIGVRFGWQKWRAQQSKDHASREEPEIS
;
A
#
# COMPACT_ATOMS: atom_id res chain seq x y z
N MET A 1 36.29 -11.36 13.16
CA MET A 1 35.36 -10.76 12.18
C MET A 1 33.97 -10.83 12.79
N THR A 2 33.56 -9.77 13.48
CA THR A 2 32.22 -9.61 14.06
C THR A 2 31.29 -9.15 12.94
N SER A 3 30.66 -10.11 12.25
CA SER A 3 29.65 -9.83 11.23
C SER A 3 28.44 -9.21 11.92
N GLU A 4 28.26 -7.90 11.78
CA GLU A 4 27.10 -7.18 12.32
C GLU A 4 25.81 -7.68 11.64
N PRO A 5 24.95 -8.44 12.34
CA PRO A 5 23.72 -8.97 11.74
C PRO A 5 22.75 -7.86 11.30
N PHE A 6 22.89 -6.66 11.89
CA PHE A 6 22.06 -5.49 11.59
C PHE A 6 22.34 -4.84 10.23
N ALA A 7 23.57 -4.91 9.71
CA ALA A 7 23.92 -4.32 8.41
C ALA A 7 23.25 -5.08 7.24
N LEU A 8 23.17 -6.40 7.36
CA LEU A 8 22.44 -7.26 6.43
C LEU A 8 20.92 -7.11 6.57
N TYR A 9 20.42 -6.87 7.78
CA TYR A 9 19.00 -6.65 8.04
C TYR A 9 18.47 -5.46 7.23
N SER A 10 19.12 -4.30 7.35
CA SER A 10 18.78 -3.10 6.56
C SER A 10 18.80 -3.35 5.05
N THR A 11 19.84 -4.03 4.56
CA THR A 11 20.00 -4.32 3.13
C THR A 11 18.93 -5.27 2.61
N THR A 12 18.59 -6.29 3.40
CA THR A 12 17.51 -7.25 3.09
C THR A 12 16.16 -6.56 3.05
N TRP A 13 15.93 -5.61 3.96
CA TRP A 13 14.74 -4.77 3.98
C TRP A 13 14.60 -3.92 2.71
N TRP A 14 15.67 -3.25 2.29
CA TRP A 14 15.66 -2.47 1.05
C TRP A 14 15.44 -3.35 -0.18
N ALA A 15 16.04 -4.54 -0.22
CA ALA A 15 15.82 -5.51 -1.30
C ALA A 15 14.38 -6.00 -1.33
N TYR A 16 13.79 -6.30 -0.16
CA TYR A 16 12.39 -6.71 -0.03
C TYR A 16 11.43 -5.61 -0.51
N ILE A 17 11.64 -4.36 -0.06
CA ILE A 17 10.84 -3.21 -0.49
C ILE A 17 10.99 -2.99 -2.00
N GLY A 18 12.23 -3.05 -2.51
CA GLY A 18 12.51 -2.91 -3.94
C GLY A 18 11.78 -3.96 -4.78
N CYS A 19 11.85 -5.22 -4.39
CA CYS A 19 11.10 -6.30 -5.04
C CYS A 19 9.59 -6.08 -4.96
N GLY A 20 9.07 -5.65 -3.81
CA GLY A 20 7.64 -5.35 -3.64
C GLY A 20 7.16 -4.22 -4.56
N VAL A 21 7.96 -3.16 -4.72
CA VAL A 21 7.65 -2.06 -5.65
C VAL A 21 7.69 -2.52 -7.10
N VAL A 22 8.71 -3.28 -7.50
CA VAL A 22 8.78 -3.84 -8.86
C VAL A 22 7.58 -4.75 -9.13
N PHE A 23 7.19 -5.59 -8.18
CA PHE A 23 6.01 -6.44 -8.30
C PHE A 23 4.72 -5.62 -8.45
N LEU A 24 4.53 -4.59 -7.62
CA LEU A 24 3.40 -3.67 -7.75
C LEU A 24 3.36 -2.98 -9.11
N LEU A 25 4.51 -2.57 -9.66
CA LEU A 25 4.60 -1.97 -10.99
C LEU A 25 4.22 -2.96 -12.10
N LEU A 26 4.63 -4.23 -11.98
CA LEU A 26 4.24 -5.28 -12.92
C LEU A 26 2.73 -5.56 -12.86
N VAL A 27 2.16 -5.62 -11.66
CA VAL A 27 0.72 -5.78 -11.49
C VAL A 27 -0.01 -4.57 -12.06
N TRP A 28 0.44 -3.36 -11.73
CA TRP A 28 -0.11 -2.12 -12.27
C TRP A 28 -0.08 -2.11 -13.80
N TRP A 29 1.04 -2.53 -14.40
CA TRP A 29 1.15 -2.68 -15.85
C TRP A 29 0.09 -3.63 -16.39
N LYS A 30 -0.09 -4.79 -15.75
CA LYS A 30 -1.06 -5.81 -16.18
C LYS A 30 -2.50 -5.31 -16.08
N VAL A 31 -2.84 -4.58 -15.02
CA VAL A 31 -4.20 -4.06 -14.77
C VAL A 31 -4.43 -2.62 -15.23
N ARG A 32 -3.49 -2.02 -15.97
CA ARG A 32 -3.58 -0.61 -16.43
C ARG A 32 -4.81 -0.31 -17.29
N HIS A 33 -5.40 -1.34 -17.89
CA HIS A 33 -6.58 -1.26 -18.75
C HIS A 33 -7.89 -1.43 -17.97
N TRP A 34 -7.83 -1.75 -16.68
CA TRP A 34 -9.01 -1.99 -15.85
C TRP A 34 -9.61 -0.68 -15.35
N ASN A 35 -10.83 -0.76 -14.81
CA ASN A 35 -11.47 0.37 -14.15
C ASN A 35 -10.61 0.81 -12.95
N TYR A 36 -10.44 2.12 -12.78
CA TYR A 36 -9.61 2.73 -11.73
C TYR A 36 -9.93 2.17 -10.34
N TYR A 37 -11.20 1.96 -10.00
CA TYR A 37 -11.58 1.40 -8.69
C TYR A 37 -11.07 -0.02 -8.47
N PHE A 38 -11.19 -0.90 -9.47
CA PHE A 38 -10.67 -2.26 -9.41
C PHE A 38 -9.13 -2.28 -9.39
N GLN A 39 -8.50 -1.44 -10.21
CA GLN A 39 -7.06 -1.29 -10.24
C GLN A 39 -6.53 -0.83 -8.88
N THR A 40 -7.15 0.20 -8.29
CA THR A 40 -6.74 0.79 -7.01
C THR A 40 -6.98 -0.20 -5.88
N GLY A 41 -8.10 -0.94 -5.88
CA GLY A 41 -8.42 -1.95 -4.88
C GLY A 41 -7.46 -3.14 -4.91
N LEU A 42 -7.12 -3.65 -6.09
CA LEU A 42 -6.16 -4.75 -6.24
C LEU A 42 -4.74 -4.32 -5.85
N LEU A 43 -4.30 -3.14 -6.29
CA LEU A 43 -2.97 -2.63 -5.95
C LEU A 43 -2.85 -2.31 -4.46
N SER A 44 -3.89 -1.74 -3.84
CA SER A 44 -3.89 -1.49 -2.40
C SER A 44 -3.92 -2.79 -1.61
N LEU A 45 -4.57 -3.84 -2.11
CA LEU A 45 -4.60 -5.17 -1.45
C LEU A 45 -3.21 -5.81 -1.47
N ILE A 46 -2.56 -5.79 -2.63
CA ILE A 46 -1.21 -6.33 -2.79
C ILE A 46 -0.20 -5.50 -1.98
N ALA A 47 -0.36 -4.17 -1.97
CA ALA A 47 0.47 -3.30 -1.15
C ALA A 47 0.25 -3.55 0.35
N ALA A 48 -1.00 -3.74 0.80
CA ALA A 48 -1.30 -4.10 2.17
C ALA A 48 -0.66 -5.44 2.55
N GLY A 49 -0.74 -6.47 1.70
CA GLY A 49 -0.11 -7.77 1.99
C GLY A 49 1.42 -7.71 2.02
N ALA A 50 2.01 -7.01 1.05
CA ALA A 50 3.46 -6.93 0.92
C ALA A 50 4.10 -6.04 1.99
N PHE A 51 3.43 -4.97 2.42
CA PHE A 51 4.00 -3.94 3.30
C PHE A 51 3.33 -3.81 4.67
N ALA A 52 2.27 -4.57 4.97
CA ALA A 52 1.83 -4.69 6.36
C ALA A 52 2.91 -5.42 7.15
N TYR A 53 3.12 -4.96 8.38
CA TYR A 53 4.05 -5.58 9.32
C TYR A 53 3.25 -6.01 10.53
N THR A 54 3.45 -7.25 10.94
CA THR A 54 2.91 -7.75 12.21
C THR A 54 4.09 -8.20 13.07
N GLN A 55 3.96 -7.99 14.38
CA GLN A 55 4.92 -8.52 15.34
C GLN A 55 4.62 -10.00 15.52
N VAL A 56 5.58 -10.85 15.21
CA VAL A 56 5.48 -12.28 15.51
C VAL A 56 5.74 -12.44 17.02
N PRO A 57 4.85 -13.09 17.78
CA PRO A 57 5.14 -13.44 19.17
C PRO A 57 6.41 -14.31 19.20
N GLU A 58 7.36 -14.01 20.09
CA GLU A 58 8.68 -14.66 20.24
C GLU A 58 9.83 -14.18 19.32
N ALA A 59 9.64 -13.23 18.40
CA ALA A 59 10.74 -12.69 17.59
C ALA A 59 11.10 -11.23 17.92
N GLU A 60 12.38 -10.96 18.19
CA GLU A 60 12.92 -9.59 18.40
C GLU A 60 12.88 -8.72 17.11
N THR A 61 12.49 -9.29 15.97
CA THR A 61 12.52 -8.64 14.65
C THR A 61 11.15 -8.62 13.99
N MET A 62 10.75 -7.44 13.50
CA MET A 62 9.53 -7.27 12.70
C MET A 62 9.64 -8.06 11.38
N ALA A 63 8.62 -8.87 11.04
CA ALA A 63 8.57 -9.59 9.78
C ALA A 63 7.48 -8.99 8.87
N PRO A 64 7.67 -9.01 7.53
CA PRO A 64 6.59 -8.72 6.60
C PRO A 64 5.38 -9.62 6.87
N ALA A 65 4.18 -9.05 6.88
CA ALA A 65 2.95 -9.76 7.22
C ALA A 65 2.70 -10.98 6.33
N THR A 66 3.16 -10.99 5.08
CA THR A 66 3.06 -12.19 4.23
C THR A 66 3.86 -13.37 4.78
N ILE A 67 5.04 -13.11 5.38
CA ILE A 67 5.90 -14.16 5.95
C ILE A 67 5.37 -14.57 7.32
N ALA A 68 4.97 -13.61 8.15
CA ALA A 68 4.30 -13.90 9.42
C ALA A 68 3.02 -14.73 9.21
N PHE A 69 2.24 -14.43 8.16
CA PHE A 69 1.04 -15.17 7.80
C PHE A 69 1.32 -16.64 7.52
N ILE A 70 2.38 -16.94 6.77
CA ILE A 70 2.76 -18.34 6.49
C ILE A 70 3.20 -19.05 7.76
N LEU A 71 3.92 -18.38 8.66
CA LEU A 71 4.40 -18.96 9.92
C LEU A 71 3.27 -19.17 10.94
N GLU A 72 2.34 -18.23 11.03
CA GLU A 72 1.21 -18.26 11.97
C GLU A 72 0.14 -19.25 11.48
N LEU A 73 -0.02 -19.40 10.16
CA LEU A 73 -0.75 -20.51 9.52
C LEU A 73 -0.22 -21.88 9.94
N GLU A 74 1.10 -22.04 10.05
CA GLU A 74 1.72 -23.31 10.44
C GLU A 74 1.63 -23.57 11.95
N ASN A 75 1.62 -22.53 12.80
CA ASN A 75 1.69 -22.67 14.26
C ASN A 75 0.36 -22.55 15.01
N GLU A 76 -0.56 -21.66 14.61
CA GLU A 76 -1.75 -21.30 15.41
C GLU A 76 -3.07 -21.83 14.83
N GLY A 77 -3.06 -22.44 13.65
CA GLY A 77 -4.26 -22.96 13.00
C GLY A 77 -5.29 -21.85 12.67
N SER A 78 -6.58 -22.22 12.58
CA SER A 78 -7.62 -21.34 12.02
C SER A 78 -7.89 -20.04 12.79
N GLU A 79 -7.52 -19.94 14.06
CA GLU A 79 -7.74 -18.71 14.86
C GLU A 79 -6.70 -17.63 14.53
N GLY A 80 -5.43 -18.00 14.36
CA GLY A 80 -4.36 -17.09 13.91
C GLY A 80 -4.60 -16.58 12.48
N GLU A 81 -5.15 -17.43 11.61
CA GLU A 81 -5.57 -17.04 10.25
C GLU A 81 -6.58 -15.88 10.26
N ILE A 82 -7.62 -15.96 11.10
CA ILE A 82 -8.70 -14.97 11.15
C ILE A 82 -8.18 -13.63 11.70
N ALA A 83 -7.32 -13.67 12.71
CA ALA A 83 -6.71 -12.47 13.29
C ALA A 83 -5.86 -11.73 12.25
N MET A 84 -5.01 -12.45 11.50
CA MET A 84 -4.21 -11.85 10.44
C MET A 84 -5.03 -11.37 9.25
N LEU A 85 -6.02 -12.13 8.79
CA LEU A 85 -6.90 -11.70 7.70
C LEU A 85 -7.68 -10.44 8.07
N THR A 86 -8.12 -10.34 9.32
CA THR A 86 -8.80 -9.14 9.83
C THR A 86 -7.85 -7.95 9.86
N HIS A 87 -6.61 -8.13 10.36
CA HIS A 87 -5.60 -7.09 10.34
C HIS A 87 -5.29 -6.60 8.92
N LEU A 88 -5.10 -7.54 7.99
CA LEU A 88 -4.86 -7.25 6.58
C LEU A 88 -6.03 -6.50 5.95
N ALA A 89 -7.28 -6.91 6.23
CA ALA A 89 -8.48 -6.26 5.72
C ALA A 89 -8.62 -4.82 6.23
N VAL A 90 -8.29 -4.56 7.50
CA VAL A 90 -8.31 -3.21 8.08
C VAL A 90 -7.26 -2.32 7.43
N VAL A 91 -6.01 -2.80 7.33
CA VAL A 91 -4.92 -2.05 6.66
C VAL A 91 -5.28 -1.76 5.20
N TRP A 92 -5.85 -2.74 4.50
CA TRP A 92 -6.32 -2.58 3.13
C TRP A 92 -7.41 -1.51 2.99
N LEU A 93 -8.42 -1.52 3.85
CA LEU A 93 -9.50 -0.53 3.84
C LEU A 93 -8.99 0.90 4.09
N ILE A 94 -8.03 1.06 5.01
CA ILE A 94 -7.38 2.35 5.28
C ILE A 94 -6.62 2.83 4.04
N LEU A 95 -5.79 1.98 3.45
CA LEU A 95 -5.03 2.34 2.24
C LEU A 95 -5.95 2.67 1.06
N TYR A 96 -6.99 1.86 0.84
CA TYR A 96 -7.95 2.06 -0.24
C TYR A 96 -8.72 3.39 -0.06
N SER A 97 -9.20 3.67 1.15
CA SER A 97 -9.92 4.91 1.45
C SER A 97 -9.02 6.15 1.31
N LEU A 98 -7.74 6.07 1.70
CA LEU A 98 -6.77 7.15 1.48
C LEU A 98 -6.56 7.43 -0.01
N LEU A 99 -6.35 6.39 -0.83
CA LEU A 99 -6.15 6.55 -2.28
C LEU A 99 -7.37 7.17 -2.97
N ILE A 100 -8.58 6.79 -2.54
CA ILE A 100 -9.83 7.41 -2.99
C ILE A 100 -9.91 8.87 -2.53
N GLY A 101 -9.61 9.14 -1.26
CA GLY A 101 -9.63 10.49 -0.68
C GLY A 101 -8.71 11.46 -1.42
N VAL A 102 -7.47 11.03 -1.70
CA VAL A 102 -6.51 11.80 -2.50
C VAL A 102 -7.05 12.09 -3.90
N ARG A 103 -7.71 11.10 -4.54
CA ARG A 103 -8.32 11.28 -5.86
C ARG A 103 -9.42 12.34 -5.85
N PHE A 104 -10.32 12.30 -4.88
CA PHE A 104 -11.38 13.29 -4.71
C PHE A 104 -10.83 14.69 -4.40
N GLY A 105 -9.81 14.78 -3.54
CA GLY A 105 -9.11 16.02 -3.25
C GLY A 105 -8.47 16.64 -4.49
N TRP A 106 -7.78 15.83 -5.29
CA TRP A 106 -7.18 16.27 -6.55
C TRP A 106 -8.25 16.73 -7.57
N GLN A 107 -9.36 16.01 -7.69
CA GLN A 107 -10.46 16.43 -8.58
C GLN A 107 -11.02 17.81 -8.19
N LYS A 108 -11.26 18.04 -6.90
CA LYS A 108 -11.72 19.34 -6.41
C LYS A 108 -10.70 20.46 -6.67
N TRP A 109 -9.42 20.19 -6.43
CA TRP A 109 -8.36 21.17 -6.66
C TRP A 109 -8.21 21.53 -8.16
N ARG A 110 -8.29 20.53 -9.06
CA ARG A 110 -8.30 20.80 -10.52
C ARG A 110 -9.53 21.59 -10.96
N ALA A 111 -10.69 21.29 -10.38
CA ALA A 111 -11.91 22.02 -10.69
C ALA A 111 -11.85 23.50 -10.23
N GLN A 112 -11.13 23.79 -9.14
CA GLN A 112 -10.89 25.17 -8.68
C GLN A 112 -9.95 25.92 -9.63
N GLN A 113 -8.84 25.32 -10.07
CA GLN A 113 -7.93 25.97 -11.02
C GLN A 113 -8.60 26.33 -12.35
N SER A 114 -9.51 25.49 -12.85
CA SER A 114 -10.25 25.79 -14.08
C SER A 114 -11.18 26.99 -13.94
N LYS A 115 -11.72 27.24 -12.74
CA LYS A 115 -12.61 28.39 -12.48
C LYS A 115 -11.82 29.68 -12.31
N ASP A 116 -10.66 29.61 -11.66
CA ASP A 116 -9.78 30.76 -11.45
C ASP A 116 -9.14 31.26 -12.76
N HIS A 117 -8.93 30.37 -13.74
CA HIS A 117 -8.50 30.76 -15.07
C HIS A 117 -9.63 31.39 -15.89
N ALA A 118 -10.85 30.86 -15.83
CA ALA A 118 -12.00 31.40 -16.56
C ALA A 118 -12.42 32.80 -16.06
N SER A 119 -12.32 33.07 -14.74
CA SER A 119 -12.65 34.40 -14.18
C SER A 119 -11.60 35.48 -14.48
N ARG A 120 -10.39 35.10 -14.91
CA ARG A 120 -9.35 36.04 -15.37
C ARG A 120 -9.47 36.42 -16.84
N GLU A 121 -10.27 35.68 -17.63
CA GLU A 121 -10.47 35.91 -19.07
C GLU A 121 -11.77 36.67 -19.41
N GLU A 122 -12.55 37.10 -18.41
CA GLU A 122 -13.57 38.16 -18.58
C GLU A 122 -12.97 39.53 -18.20
N PRO A 123 -12.22 40.22 -19.09
CA PRO A 123 -11.95 41.62 -18.91
C PRO A 123 -13.23 42.42 -19.18
N GLU A 124 -13.52 43.35 -18.28
CA GLU A 124 -14.55 44.39 -18.37
C GLU A 124 -14.70 44.91 -19.80
N ILE A 125 -15.77 44.51 -20.47
CA ILE A 125 -16.32 45.29 -21.58
C ILE A 125 -17.28 46.28 -20.93
N SER A 126 -16.72 47.39 -20.43
CA SER A 126 -17.44 48.59 -20.01
C SER A 126 -17.59 49.56 -21.17
#